data_AF-A0A1H7JYY5-F1
#
_entry.id   AF-A0A1H7JYY5-F1
#
_cell.length_a   1.000
_cell.length_b   1.000
_cell.length_c   1.000
_cell.angle_alpha   90.00
_cell.angle_beta   90.00
_cell.angle_gamma   90.00
#
_symmetry.space_group_name_H-M   'P 1'
#
loop_
_entity.id
_entity.type
_entity.pdbx_description
1 polymer ?
#
loop_
_entity_poly.entity_id
_entity_poly.type
_entity_poly.pdbx_seq_one_letter_code
_entity_poly.pdbx_strand_id
1 'polypeptide(L)' 'MDKMQLNRLRLDLATKAKNGLDFILAAAIVWSIISLVWYLDYSSYDKSILTFIVGSAMLPLALGLSKLLKTT' A
#
# COMPACT_ATOMS: atom_id res chain seq x y z
N MET A 1 28.40 14.34 -16.32
CA MET A 1 26.92 14.44 -16.29
C MET A 1 26.57 15.77 -15.67
N ASP A 2 25.73 16.57 -16.33
CA ASP A 2 25.42 17.92 -15.87
C ASP A 2 24.50 17.91 -14.62
N LYS A 3 24.69 18.86 -13.71
CA LYS A 3 23.92 18.94 -12.45
C LYS A 3 22.42 19.12 -12.73
N MET A 4 22.08 19.88 -13.76
CA MET A 4 20.68 20.08 -14.17
C MET A 4 20.04 18.78 -14.67
N GLN A 5 20.76 17.97 -15.44
CA GLN A 5 20.27 16.67 -15.90
C GLN A 5 20.02 15.71 -14.75
N LEU A 6 20.93 15.63 -13.78
CA LEU A 6 20.76 14.77 -12.60
C LEU A 6 19.53 15.18 -11.77
N ASN A 7 19.33 16.50 -11.59
CA ASN A 7 18.20 17.01 -10.84
C ASN A 7 16.86 16.73 -11.54
N ARG A 8 16.83 16.80 -12.87
CA ARG A 8 15.66 16.47 -13.69
C ARG A 8 15.30 14.99 -13.60
N LEU A 9 16.29 14.10 -13.68
CA LEU A 9 16.08 12.65 -13.48
C LEU A 9 15.55 12.35 -12.07
N ARG A 10 16.10 12.99 -11.04
CA ARG A 10 15.64 12.79 -9.66
C ARG A 10 14.17 13.19 -9.49
N LEU A 11 13.76 14.30 -10.09
CA LEU A 11 12.37 14.78 -10.01
C LEU A 11 11.41 13.86 -10.77
N ASP A 12 11.81 13.37 -11.94
CA ASP A 12 11.03 12.43 -12.75
C ASP A 12 10.89 11.04 -12.10
N LEU A 13 11.91 10.61 -11.35
CA LEU A 13 11.84 9.42 -10.51
C LEU A 13 10.91 9.62 -9.31
N ALA A 14 10.97 10.79 -8.66
CA ALA A 14 10.11 11.10 -7.51
C ALA A 14 8.62 11.15 -7.90
N THR A 15 8.29 11.69 -9.07
CA THR A 15 6.91 11.70 -9.58
C THR A 15 6.42 10.30 -9.95
N LYS A 16 7.26 9.47 -10.59
CA LYS A 16 6.91 8.07 -10.91
C LYS A 16 6.75 7.20 -9.66
N ALA A 17 7.61 7.38 -8.65
CA ALA A 17 7.55 6.63 -7.40
C ALA A 17 6.29 6.96 -6.57
N LYS A 18 5.79 8.20 -6.67
CA LYS A 18 4.55 8.64 -6.01
C LYS A 18 3.35 7.76 -6.38
N ASN A 19 3.26 7.30 -7.62
CA ASN A 19 2.14 6.48 -8.12
C ASN A 19 2.09 5.06 -7.51
N GLY A 20 3.23 4.51 -7.11
CA GLY A 20 3.30 3.20 -6.45
C GLY A 20 3.19 3.27 -4.93
N LEU A 21 3.39 4.45 -4.35
CA LEU A 21 3.47 4.64 -2.91
C LEU A 21 2.14 4.30 -2.21
N ASP A 22 1.01 4.69 -2.80
CA ASP A 22 -0.32 4.44 -2.21
C ASP A 22 -0.60 2.94 -2.07
N PHE A 23 -0.18 2.16 -3.07
CA PHE A 23 -0.34 0.70 -3.07
C PHE A 23 0.55 0.05 -2.02
N ILE A 24 1.80 0.50 -1.89
CA ILE A 24 2.73 0.00 -0.86
C ILE A 24 2.22 0.35 0.54
N LEU A 25 1.71 1.57 0.74
CA LEU A 25 1.14 2.00 2.01
C LEU A 25 -0.10 1.18 2.37
N ALA A 26 -1.01 0.99 1.40
CA ALA A 26 -2.18 0.15 1.58
C ALA A 26 -1.81 -1.29 1.92
N ALA A 27 -0.83 -1.86 1.23
CA ALA A 27 -0.31 -3.20 1.51
C ALA A 27 0.27 -3.31 2.94
N ALA A 28 1.02 -2.30 3.40
CA ALA A 28 1.56 -2.29 4.76
C ALA A 28 0.45 -2.28 5.83
N ILE A 29 -0.62 -1.51 5.61
CA ILE A 29 -1.79 -1.47 6.50
C ILE A 29 -2.52 -2.82 6.48
N VAL A 30 -2.78 -3.37 5.30
CA VAL A 30 -3.45 -4.67 5.11
C VAL A 30 -2.67 -5.78 5.81
N TRP A 31 -1.36 -5.86 5.61
CA TRP A 31 -0.51 -6.87 6.27
C TRP A 31 -0.44 -6.69 7.79
N SER A 32 -0.48 -5.45 8.29
CA SER A 32 -0.55 -5.19 9.74
C SER A 32 -1.85 -5.73 10.33
N ILE A 33 -2.99 -5.53 9.66
CA ILE A 33 -4.29 -6.06 10.08
C ILE A 33 -4.29 -7.60 10.03
N ILE A 34 -3.77 -8.19 8.94
CA ILE A 34 -3.65 -9.65 8.82
C ILE A 34 -2.79 -10.21 9.96
N SER A 35 -1.66 -9.57 10.28
CA SER A 35 -0.81 -10.00 11.40
C SER A 35 -1.56 -9.99 12.73
N LEU A 36 -2.42 -9.00 12.98
CA LEU A 36 -3.26 -8.95 14.18
C LEU A 36 -4.31 -10.07 14.21
N VAL A 37 -4.93 -10.37 13.06
CA VAL A 37 -5.90 -11.48 12.93
C VAL A 37 -5.25 -12.82 13.31
N TRP A 38 -4.00 -13.03 12.92
CA TRP A 38 -3.27 -14.26 13.23
C TRP A 38 -2.75 -14.33 14.68
N TYR A 39 -2.64 -13.19 15.36
CA TYR A 39 -2.32 -13.12 16.78
C TYR A 39 -3.52 -13.50 17.68
N LEU A 40 -4.76 -13.29 17.22
CA LEU A 40 -5.96 -13.65 17.98
C LEU A 40 -6.17 -15.17 18.02
N ASP A 41 -6.80 -15.64 19.10
CA ASP A 41 -7.05 -17.06 19.35
C ASP A 41 -8.35 -17.56 18.69
N TYR A 42 -8.45 -17.37 17.37
CA TYR A 42 -9.55 -17.87 16.54
C TYR A 42 -9.20 -19.19 15.85
N SER A 43 -10.24 -19.90 15.36
CA SER A 43 -10.04 -21.08 14.53
C SER A 43 -9.30 -20.73 13.24
N SER A 44 -8.53 -21.67 12.70
CA SER A 44 -7.79 -21.47 11.43
C SER A 44 -8.70 -21.13 10.26
N TYR A 45 -9.96 -21.60 10.28
CA TYR A 45 -10.96 -21.30 9.27
C TYR A 45 -11.39 -19.82 9.33
N ASP A 46 -11.72 -19.32 10.52
CA ASP A 46 -12.15 -17.93 10.71
C ASP A 46 -11.02 -16.95 10.38
N LYS A 47 -9.77 -17.28 10.76
CA LYS A 47 -8.58 -16.50 10.38
C LYS A 47 -8.42 -16.39 8.87
N SER A 48 -8.67 -17.48 8.14
CA SER A 48 -8.56 -17.53 6.68
C SER A 48 -9.64 -16.67 6.02
N ILE A 49 -10.89 -16.73 6.50
CA ILE A 49 -11.98 -15.88 6.01
C ILE A 49 -11.68 -14.40 6.27
N LEU A 50 -11.26 -14.05 7.49
CA LEU A 50 -10.92 -12.67 7.83
C LEU A 50 -9.76 -12.15 6.98
N THR A 51 -8.72 -12.96 6.78
CA THR A 51 -7.60 -12.63 5.90
C THR A 51 -8.07 -12.37 4.46
N PHE A 52 -9.01 -13.17 3.95
CA PHE A 52 -9.58 -12.99 2.61
C PHE A 52 -10.40 -11.70 2.48
N ILE A 53 -11.23 -11.38 3.48
CA ILE A 53 -12.00 -10.13 3.52
C ILE A 53 -11.05 -8.93 3.55
N VAL A 54 -10.04 -8.95 4.42
CA VAL A 54 -9.05 -7.86 4.54
C VAL A 54 -8.23 -7.72 3.25
N GLY A 55 -7.85 -8.83 2.62
CA GLY A 55 -7.17 -8.85 1.33
C GLY A 55 -8.03 -8.26 0.20
N SER A 56 -9.34 -8.54 0.19
CA SER A 56 -10.26 -7.97 -0.80
C SER A 56 -10.38 -6.44 -0.69
N ALA A 57 -10.20 -5.90 0.52
CA ALA A 57 -10.21 -4.46 0.78
C ALA A 57 -8.94 -3.73 0.32
N MET A 58 -7.88 -4.45 -0.08
CA MET A 58 -6.59 -3.85 -0.46
C MET A 58 -6.69 -2.88 -1.63
N LEU A 59 -7.41 -3.23 -2.69
CA LEU A 59 -7.62 -2.37 -3.85
C LEU A 59 -8.44 -1.11 -3.54
N PRO A 60 -9.63 -1.20 -2.91
CA PRO A 60 -10.38 -0.01 -2.53
C PRO A 60 -9.62 0.87 -1.52
N LEU A 61 -8.83 0.28 -0.62
CA LEU A 61 -7.97 1.04 0.29
C LEU A 61 -6.88 1.80 -0.48
N ALA A 62 -6.18 1.16 -1.42
CA ALA A 62 -5.16 1.79 -2.25
C ALA A 62 -5.73 2.96 -3.08
N LEU A 63 -6.91 2.78 -3.68
CA LEU A 63 -7.61 3.83 -4.43
C LEU A 63 -8.07 4.98 -3.52
N GLY A 64 -8.53 4.67 -2.31
CA GLY A 64 -8.90 5.68 -1.29
C GLY A 64 -7.69 6.47 -0.80
N LEU A 65 -6.58 5.80 -0.52
CA LEU A 65 -5.31 6.41 -0.14
C LEU A 65 -4.77 7.33 -1.24
N SER A 66 -4.93 6.96 -2.51
CA SER A 66 -4.50 7.80 -3.63
C SER A 66 -5.21 9.15 -3.68
N LYS A 67 -6.51 9.17 -3.35
CA LYS A 67 -7.28 10.41 -3.20
C LYS A 67 -6.84 11.23 -1.99
N LEU A 68 -6.47 10.57 -0.89
CA LEU A 68 -6.04 11.23 0.35
C LEU A 68 -4.65 11.88 0.20
N LEU A 69 -3.72 11.17 -0.44
CA LEU A 69 -2.33 11.59 -0.64
C LEU A 69 -2.14 12.48 -1.88
N LYS A 70 -3.18 12.67 -2.70
CA LYS A 70 -3.13 13.42 -3.97
C LYS A 70 -1.94 12.97 -4.83
N THR A 71 -1.74 11.65 -4.90
CA THR A 71 -0.71 11.08 -5.78
C THR A 71 -1.22 11.02 -7.23
N THR A 72 -2.54 10.83 -7.40
CA THR A 72 -3.26 10.88 -8.68
C THR A 72 -4.20 12.08 -8.69
#